data_AF-A0A3P9N4I4-F1
#
_entry.id   AF-A0A3P9N4I4-F1
#
_cell.length_a   1.000
_cell.length_b   1.000
_cell.length_c   1.000
_cell.angle_alpha   90.00
_cell.angle_beta   90.00
_cell.angle_gamma   90.00
#
_symmetry.space_group_name_H-M   'P 1'
#
loop_
_entity.id
_entity.type
_entity.pdbx_description
1 polymer ?
#
loop_
_entity_poly.entity_id
_entity_poly.type
_entity_poly.pdbx_seq_one_letter_code
_entity_poly.pdbx_strand_id
1 'polypeptide(L)'
;PFYLLVLLPGGGNGTGFGRCGPCDPELCPEPRGCRAGLVPDRCGCCAECGNLEGQACDPGARARFYGLCGTGLRCQADRAAGGEQEEEEVCVCEQQGALCGSDGTTYLNLCRFREAAFSDPELRTAGMGPCRTAPVIKVAPKDQVNGSGSIMLFLCEVFAFPMALVDWRKDGRDVVLPGDDPHISVQARGGPLRFELSSWLQIEGAEPADSGTYRCIARNELGSVSASAVLGVLGAGETHLGGEELILSNLSFLSVRPEELSSERKQLLDDL
;
A
#
# COMPACT_ATOMS: atom_id res chain seq x y z
N PRO A 1 39.21 9.99 -29.41
CA PRO A 1 39.08 11.40 -28.96
C PRO A 1 38.95 11.46 -27.43
N PHE A 2 40.11 11.54 -26.78
CA PHE A 2 40.27 11.70 -25.34
C PHE A 2 39.72 13.07 -24.92
N TYR A 3 38.81 13.10 -23.93
CA TYR A 3 38.50 14.34 -23.22
C TYR A 3 39.39 14.41 -21.98
N LEU A 4 40.22 15.46 -21.99
CA LEU A 4 41.26 15.78 -21.03
C LEU A 4 40.63 16.38 -19.77
N LEU A 5 40.79 15.69 -18.62
CA LEU A 5 40.53 16.25 -17.30
C LEU A 5 41.60 17.31 -16.98
N VAL A 6 41.21 18.58 -16.90
CA VAL A 6 42.06 19.65 -16.37
C VAL A 6 42.00 19.56 -14.84
N LEU A 7 43.03 18.97 -14.24
CA LEU A 7 43.30 19.07 -12.81
C LEU A 7 43.95 20.43 -12.53
N LEU A 8 43.28 21.31 -11.80
CA LEU A 8 43.90 22.48 -11.19
C LEU A 8 44.58 22.07 -9.87
N PRO A 9 45.79 22.57 -9.55
CA PRO A 9 46.48 22.25 -8.32
C PRO A 9 45.97 23.15 -7.19
N GLY A 10 45.06 22.65 -6.37
CA GLY A 10 44.67 23.25 -5.10
C GLY A 10 45.35 22.52 -3.96
N GLY A 11 46.48 23.04 -3.47
CA GLY A 11 47.16 22.54 -2.29
C GLY A 11 46.26 22.61 -1.05
N GLY A 12 46.18 21.50 -0.32
CA GLY A 12 45.42 21.41 0.93
C GLY A 12 45.68 20.06 1.58
N ASN A 13 46.65 20.05 2.49
CA ASN A 13 47.11 18.92 3.27
C ASN A 13 45.98 18.36 4.15
N GLY A 14 46.04 17.06 4.47
CA GLY A 14 45.02 16.36 5.25
C GLY A 14 44.80 16.91 6.67
N THR A 15 43.71 16.37 7.27
CA THR A 15 43.23 16.45 8.66
C THR A 15 42.56 17.76 9.11
N GLY A 16 41.22 17.77 9.05
CA GLY A 16 40.42 18.80 9.74
C GLY A 16 38.93 18.50 9.71
N PHE A 17 38.40 17.90 10.79
CA PHE A 17 37.03 18.20 11.21
C PHE A 17 36.99 19.71 11.49
N GLY A 18 36.68 20.50 10.46
CA GLY A 18 36.78 21.95 10.49
C GLY A 18 35.95 22.53 11.63
N ARG A 19 36.61 23.24 12.55
CA ARG A 19 35.90 24.09 13.51
C ARG A 19 35.16 25.16 12.72
N CYS A 20 33.88 25.32 13.01
CA CYS A 20 33.07 26.37 12.41
C CYS A 20 33.66 27.74 12.76
N GLY A 21 33.84 28.58 11.74
CA GLY A 21 34.22 29.99 11.90
C GLY A 21 33.04 30.85 12.36
N PRO A 22 33.24 32.18 12.50
CA PRO A 22 32.13 33.11 12.71
C PRO A 22 31.15 33.03 11.53
N CYS A 23 29.85 33.07 11.83
CA CYS A 23 28.80 33.00 10.81
C CYS A 23 28.72 34.32 10.02
N ASP A 24 28.74 34.23 8.70
CA ASP A 24 28.50 35.33 7.77
C ASP A 24 27.31 35.01 6.86
N PRO A 25 26.10 35.52 7.17
CA PRO A 25 24.88 35.19 6.46
C PRO A 25 24.86 35.62 4.98
N GLU A 26 25.61 36.66 4.61
CA GLU A 26 25.64 37.19 3.25
C GLU A 26 26.34 36.25 2.26
N LEU A 27 27.16 35.32 2.78
CA LEU A 27 27.85 34.30 1.99
C LEU A 27 27.04 33.02 1.84
N CYS A 28 25.88 32.93 2.47
CA CYS A 28 25.06 31.73 2.42
C CYS A 28 24.37 31.57 1.07
N PRO A 29 24.48 30.39 0.41
CA PRO A 29 23.74 30.13 -0.81
C PRO A 29 22.24 30.05 -0.52
N GLU A 30 21.42 30.58 -1.42
CA GLU A 30 19.96 30.53 -1.30
C GLU A 30 19.43 29.13 -1.69
N PRO A 31 18.83 28.36 -0.78
CA PRO A 31 18.33 27.03 -1.09
C PRO A 31 17.05 27.09 -1.93
N ARG A 32 16.93 26.21 -2.92
CA ARG A 32 15.74 26.11 -3.79
C ARG A 32 15.12 24.73 -3.73
N GLY A 33 13.79 24.68 -3.76
CA GLY A 33 13.07 23.40 -3.85
C GLY A 33 13.06 22.58 -2.55
N CYS A 34 13.25 23.21 -1.38
CA CYS A 34 13.29 22.51 -0.10
C CYS A 34 11.90 22.07 0.37
N ARG A 35 11.44 20.94 -0.17
CA ARG A 35 10.11 20.38 0.10
C ARG A 35 9.90 19.99 1.56
N ALA A 36 10.96 19.62 2.27
CA ALA A 36 10.94 19.33 3.71
C ALA A 36 11.19 20.57 4.57
N GLY A 37 11.24 21.78 3.99
CA GLY A 37 11.65 22.99 4.69
C GLY A 37 13.16 23.13 4.83
N LEU A 38 13.57 24.15 5.57
CA LEU A 38 14.95 24.54 5.74
C LEU A 38 15.49 24.08 7.10
N VAL A 39 16.74 23.63 7.12
CA VAL A 39 17.49 23.23 8.31
C VAL A 39 18.82 23.99 8.34
N PRO A 40 19.43 24.19 9.53
CA PRO A 40 20.76 24.76 9.58
C PRO A 40 21.80 23.81 8.98
N ASP A 41 22.82 24.39 8.35
CA ASP A 41 24.03 23.67 7.94
C ASP A 41 24.78 23.05 9.16
N ARG A 42 25.87 22.32 8.89
CA ARG A 42 26.73 21.73 9.93
C ARG A 42 27.19 22.74 10.99
N CYS A 43 27.34 24.01 10.62
CA CYS A 43 27.86 25.06 11.49
C CYS A 43 26.77 25.90 12.17
N GLY A 44 25.50 25.68 11.85
CA GLY A 44 24.40 26.48 12.36
C GLY A 44 24.28 27.87 11.71
N CYS A 45 24.94 28.11 10.58
CA CYS A 45 25.00 29.44 9.96
C CYS A 45 24.03 29.56 8.78
N CYS A 46 24.26 28.78 7.72
CA CYS A 46 23.45 28.83 6.52
C CYS A 46 22.23 27.92 6.62
N ALA A 47 21.21 28.24 5.82
CA ALA A 47 20.07 27.36 5.62
C ALA A 47 20.37 26.35 4.49
N GLU A 48 19.97 25.10 4.69
CA GLU A 48 20.05 24.01 3.72
C GLU A 48 18.69 23.32 3.64
N CYS A 49 18.42 22.56 2.58
CA CYS A 49 17.21 21.75 2.53
C CYS A 49 17.29 20.61 3.54
N GLY A 50 16.27 20.45 4.36
CA GLY A 50 16.17 19.29 5.25
C GLY A 50 15.88 18.00 4.49
N ASN A 51 16.29 16.88 5.07
CA ASN A 51 16.02 15.55 4.54
C ASN A 51 14.52 15.22 4.63
N LEU A 52 14.02 14.55 3.61
CA LEU A 52 12.64 14.09 3.48
C LEU A 52 12.38 12.81 4.28
N GLU A 53 11.11 12.49 4.50
CA GLU A 53 10.69 11.23 5.13
C GLU A 53 11.28 10.02 4.39
N GLY A 54 11.94 9.12 5.15
CA GLY A 54 12.60 7.91 4.64
C GLY A 54 14.05 8.11 4.19
N GLN A 55 14.58 9.33 4.17
CA GLN A 55 16.00 9.58 3.91
C GLN A 55 16.84 9.38 5.17
N ALA A 56 18.09 8.93 4.99
CA ALA A 56 19.07 8.83 6.07
C ALA A 56 19.30 10.19 6.75
N CYS A 57 19.60 10.18 8.04
CA CYS A 57 19.81 11.40 8.81
C CYS A 57 20.84 11.23 9.92
N ASP A 58 21.40 12.35 10.36
CA ASP A 58 22.27 12.38 11.52
C ASP A 58 21.45 12.65 12.80
N PRO A 59 21.55 11.80 13.83
CA PRO A 59 20.86 12.05 15.09
C PRO A 59 21.45 13.26 15.83
N GLY A 60 20.56 14.07 16.42
CA GLY A 60 20.91 15.26 17.19
C GLY A 60 20.62 16.58 16.48
N ALA A 61 21.29 17.65 16.88
CA ALA A 61 21.00 19.02 16.46
C ALA A 61 21.98 19.60 15.40
N ARG A 62 22.94 18.81 14.91
CA ARG A 62 23.94 19.26 13.92
C ARG A 62 24.13 18.23 12.83
N ALA A 63 24.12 18.69 11.58
CA ALA A 63 24.47 17.88 10.42
C ALA A 63 25.94 17.42 10.50
N ARG A 64 26.18 16.11 10.32
CA ARG A 64 27.50 15.48 10.30
C ARG A 64 27.81 14.93 8.92
N PHE A 65 27.05 13.97 8.45
CA PHE A 65 27.29 13.27 7.19
C PHE A 65 26.02 13.22 6.35
N TYR A 66 24.91 12.72 6.91
CA TYR A 66 23.66 12.56 6.17
C TYR A 66 22.79 13.82 6.16
N GLY A 67 22.98 14.75 7.10
CA GLY A 67 22.17 15.96 7.24
C GLY A 67 21.05 15.84 8.27
N LEU A 68 20.32 16.93 8.47
CA LEU A 68 19.20 17.01 9.42
C LEU A 68 17.87 16.76 8.71
N CYS A 69 16.93 16.16 9.44
CA CYS A 69 15.55 16.02 8.96
C CYS A 69 14.86 17.37 8.85
N GLY A 70 13.99 17.50 7.84
CA GLY A 70 13.19 18.69 7.62
C GLY A 70 12.16 19.00 8.71
N THR A 71 11.38 20.05 8.49
CA THR A 71 10.40 20.57 9.45
C THR A 71 9.29 19.55 9.75
N GLY A 72 9.17 19.16 11.02
CA GLY A 72 8.18 18.19 11.49
C GLY A 72 8.57 16.72 11.25
N LEU A 73 9.84 16.47 10.94
CA LEU A 73 10.45 15.15 10.85
C LEU A 73 11.45 14.99 12.00
N ARG A 74 11.53 13.78 12.56
CA ARG A 74 12.54 13.40 13.55
C ARG A 74 13.45 12.33 12.97
N CYS A 75 14.72 12.35 13.34
CA CYS A 75 15.67 11.29 12.99
C CYS A 75 15.48 10.11 13.96
N GLN A 76 15.23 8.92 13.44
CA GLN A 76 14.93 7.74 14.24
C GLN A 76 15.52 6.46 13.64
N ALA A 77 16.13 5.62 14.49
CA ALA A 77 16.66 4.31 14.13
C ALA A 77 15.54 3.39 13.62
N ASP A 78 15.75 2.81 12.44
CA ASP A 78 14.85 1.77 11.93
C ASP A 78 15.08 0.45 12.68
N ARG A 79 14.25 0.20 13.70
CA ARG A 79 14.27 -1.05 14.47
C ARG A 79 13.56 -2.22 13.77
N ALA A 80 13.04 -2.04 12.55
CA ALA A 80 12.39 -3.13 11.81
C ALA A 80 13.40 -4.12 11.19
N ALA A 81 14.67 -3.75 11.09
CA ALA A 81 15.75 -4.63 10.66
C ALA A 81 16.28 -5.45 11.85
N GLY A 82 15.58 -6.52 12.22
CA GLY A 82 16.04 -7.51 13.20
C GLY A 82 17.19 -8.39 12.69
N GLY A 83 18.18 -7.80 12.00
CA GLY A 83 19.39 -8.45 11.53
C GLY A 83 20.61 -7.62 11.92
N GLU A 84 21.78 -8.24 12.01
CA GLU A 84 23.07 -7.65 12.40
C GLU A 84 23.63 -6.63 11.38
N GLN A 85 22.77 -5.79 10.79
CA GLN A 85 23.12 -4.72 9.88
C GLN A 85 22.82 -3.39 10.57
N GLU A 86 23.78 -2.47 10.45
CA GLU A 86 23.86 -1.18 11.13
C GLU A 86 22.49 -0.48 11.23
N GLU A 87 22.14 0.01 12.42
CA GLU A 87 20.91 0.76 12.66
C GLU A 87 20.93 2.04 11.80
N GLU A 88 20.35 1.99 10.60
CA GLU A 88 20.22 3.17 9.76
C GLU A 88 19.17 4.11 10.37
N GLU A 89 19.62 5.31 10.71
CA GLU A 89 18.80 6.39 11.23
C GLU A 89 18.10 7.09 10.06
N VAL A 90 16.77 7.12 10.06
CA VAL A 90 15.96 7.70 8.97
C VAL A 90 15.00 8.77 9.48
N CYS A 91 14.67 9.72 8.61
CA CYS A 91 13.70 10.76 8.92
C CYS A 91 12.27 10.20 8.92
N VAL A 92 11.58 10.33 10.05
CA VAL A 92 10.20 9.87 10.24
C VAL A 92 9.30 11.04 10.59
N CYS A 93 8.11 11.11 10.00
CA CYS A 93 7.16 12.18 10.30
C CYS A 93 6.72 12.15 11.78
N GLU A 94 6.73 13.32 12.42
CA GLU A 94 6.23 13.48 13.79
C GLU A 94 4.72 13.31 13.86
N GLN A 95 4.00 13.81 12.86
CA GLN A 95 2.55 13.78 12.79
C GLN A 95 2.06 12.71 11.82
N GLN A 96 1.96 11.47 12.30
CA GLN A 96 1.52 10.32 11.50
C GLN A 96 -0.01 10.25 11.26
N GLY A 97 -0.78 11.28 11.60
CA GLY A 97 -2.22 11.29 11.34
C GLY A 97 -2.52 11.50 9.86
N ALA A 98 -3.38 10.65 9.28
CA ALA A 98 -3.83 10.85 7.91
C ALA A 98 -4.70 12.11 7.80
N LEU A 99 -4.69 12.76 6.64
CA LEU A 99 -5.54 13.90 6.35
C LEU A 99 -6.04 13.89 4.91
N CYS A 100 -7.16 14.56 4.67
CA CYS A 100 -7.75 14.71 3.35
C CYS A 100 -7.34 16.06 2.76
N GLY A 101 -6.76 16.05 1.56
CA GLY A 101 -6.48 17.25 0.79
C GLY A 101 -7.72 17.80 0.08
N SER A 102 -7.68 19.07 -0.28
CA SER A 102 -8.70 19.73 -1.11
C SER A 102 -8.80 19.15 -2.52
N ASP A 103 -7.80 18.38 -2.94
CA ASP A 103 -7.74 17.61 -4.19
C ASP A 103 -8.45 16.25 -4.10
N GLY A 104 -9.01 15.89 -2.92
CA GLY A 104 -9.62 14.58 -2.68
C GLY A 104 -8.61 13.46 -2.45
N THR A 105 -7.31 13.77 -2.36
CA THR A 105 -6.27 12.80 -2.05
C THR A 105 -6.13 12.62 -0.54
N THR A 106 -6.04 11.37 -0.12
CA THR A 106 -5.69 11.02 1.26
C THR A 106 -4.17 11.02 1.42
N TYR A 107 -3.66 11.88 2.29
CA TYR A 107 -2.25 11.90 2.67
C TYR A 107 -2.06 11.11 3.96
N LEU A 108 -1.08 10.20 3.97
CA LEU A 108 -0.85 9.28 5.10
C LEU A 108 -0.41 9.99 6.39
N ASN A 109 0.25 11.12 6.26
CA ASN A 109 0.77 11.94 7.35
C ASN A 109 0.92 13.40 6.89
N LEU A 110 1.18 14.31 7.84
CA LEU A 110 1.30 15.74 7.54
C LEU A 110 2.52 16.07 6.66
N CYS A 111 3.61 15.30 6.78
CA CYS A 111 4.83 15.54 6.03
C CYS A 111 4.61 15.28 4.53
N ARG A 112 3.86 14.23 4.17
CA ARG A 112 3.44 13.96 2.78
C ARG A 112 2.52 15.03 2.23
N PHE A 113 1.59 15.54 3.04
CA PHE A 113 0.75 16.66 2.62
C PHE A 113 1.57 17.92 2.37
N ARG A 114 2.52 18.26 3.26
CA ARG A 114 3.39 19.44 3.10
C ARG A 114 4.25 19.35 1.84
N GLU A 115 4.79 18.17 1.55
CA GLU A 115 5.56 17.94 0.31
C GLU A 115 4.71 18.21 -0.93
N ALA A 116 3.47 17.73 -0.95
CA ALA A 116 2.53 18.00 -2.04
C ALA A 116 2.12 19.47 -2.10
N ALA A 117 1.82 20.10 -0.97
CA ALA A 117 1.43 21.51 -0.88
C ALA A 117 2.57 22.48 -1.24
N PHE A 118 3.83 22.04 -1.09
CA PHE A 118 4.97 22.78 -1.63
C PHE A 118 4.96 22.81 -3.16
N SER A 119 4.51 21.72 -3.78
CA SER A 119 4.43 21.59 -5.24
C SER A 119 3.15 22.19 -5.82
N ASP A 120 2.08 22.23 -5.02
CA ASP A 120 0.78 22.82 -5.35
C ASP A 120 0.35 23.87 -4.29
N PRO A 121 0.55 25.17 -4.55
CA PRO A 121 0.20 26.24 -3.62
C PRO A 121 -1.29 26.36 -3.29
N GLU A 122 -2.19 25.78 -4.09
CA GLU A 122 -3.64 25.82 -3.87
C GLU A 122 -4.12 24.64 -3.00
N LEU A 123 -3.28 23.64 -2.76
CA LEU A 123 -3.62 22.50 -1.92
C LEU A 123 -3.83 22.96 -0.46
N ARG A 124 -5.02 22.64 0.08
CA ARG A 124 -5.43 22.93 1.46
C ARG A 124 -5.90 21.64 2.14
N THR A 125 -5.98 21.66 3.46
CA THR A 125 -6.53 20.53 4.21
C THR A 125 -8.05 20.60 4.18
N ALA A 126 -8.70 19.60 3.59
CA ALA A 126 -10.16 19.46 3.58
C ALA A 126 -10.70 18.86 4.89
N GLY A 127 -9.92 18.03 5.58
CA GLY A 127 -10.31 17.43 6.84
C GLY A 127 -9.21 16.59 7.49
N MET A 128 -9.37 16.31 8.79
CA MET A 128 -8.56 15.33 9.50
C MET A 128 -9.06 13.92 9.20
N GLY A 129 -8.14 12.97 9.09
CA GLY A 129 -8.44 11.61 8.62
C GLY A 129 -8.43 11.51 7.09
N PRO A 130 -8.53 10.28 6.57
CA PRO A 130 -8.56 10.05 5.12
C PRO A 130 -9.80 10.68 4.48
N CYS A 131 -9.72 10.91 3.17
CA CYS A 131 -10.86 11.36 2.40
C CYS A 131 -11.98 10.30 2.42
N ARG A 132 -13.23 10.77 2.43
CA ARG A 132 -14.40 9.89 2.40
C ARG A 132 -14.48 9.23 1.03
N THR A 133 -14.54 7.90 1.02
CA THR A 133 -14.48 7.11 -0.21
C THR A 133 -15.44 5.93 -0.09
N ALA A 134 -16.21 5.69 -1.15
CA ALA A 134 -16.99 4.47 -1.29
C ALA A 134 -16.06 3.23 -1.24
N PRO A 135 -16.56 2.04 -0.88
CA PRO A 135 -15.68 0.90 -0.70
C PRO A 135 -15.07 0.47 -2.03
N VAL A 136 -13.77 0.15 -2.01
CA VAL A 136 -13.01 -0.30 -3.17
C VAL A 136 -12.35 -1.63 -2.82
N ILE A 137 -12.59 -2.66 -3.62
CA ILE A 137 -11.94 -3.97 -3.47
C ILE A 137 -10.52 -3.87 -4.00
N LYS A 138 -9.53 -3.98 -3.11
CA LYS A 138 -8.10 -3.99 -3.43
C LYS A 138 -7.64 -5.38 -3.84
N VAL A 139 -8.15 -6.40 -3.15
CA VAL A 139 -7.91 -7.80 -3.48
C VAL A 139 -9.24 -8.52 -3.53
N ALA A 140 -9.59 -9.00 -4.72
CA ALA A 140 -10.78 -9.82 -4.94
C ALA A 140 -10.51 -11.28 -4.53
N PRO A 141 -11.55 -12.03 -4.12
CA PRO A 141 -11.41 -13.46 -3.92
C PRO A 141 -11.01 -14.15 -5.21
N LYS A 142 -10.28 -15.26 -5.07
CA LYS A 142 -9.76 -16.03 -6.20
C LYS A 142 -10.52 -17.34 -6.34
N ASP A 143 -10.74 -17.75 -7.58
CA ASP A 143 -11.32 -19.04 -7.93
C ASP A 143 -10.44 -20.17 -7.43
N GLN A 144 -11.05 -21.24 -6.95
CA GLN A 144 -10.35 -22.40 -6.39
C GLN A 144 -11.05 -23.71 -6.77
N VAL A 145 -10.25 -24.73 -7.07
CA VAL A 145 -10.72 -26.09 -7.29
C VAL A 145 -9.89 -27.03 -6.44
N ASN A 146 -10.53 -27.87 -5.62
CA ASN A 146 -9.83 -28.81 -4.77
C ASN A 146 -10.63 -30.09 -4.52
N GLY A 147 -10.01 -31.12 -3.96
CA GLY A 147 -10.67 -32.35 -3.58
C GLY A 147 -11.58 -32.19 -2.35
N SER A 148 -12.54 -33.10 -2.21
CA SER A 148 -13.41 -33.21 -1.03
C SER A 148 -12.59 -33.39 0.26
N GLY A 149 -13.06 -32.79 1.36
CA GLY A 149 -12.39 -32.83 2.66
C GLY A 149 -11.28 -31.78 2.84
N SER A 150 -11.01 -30.95 1.83
CA SER A 150 -10.02 -29.87 1.92
C SER A 150 -10.53 -28.67 2.71
N ILE A 151 -9.60 -27.81 3.14
CA ILE A 151 -9.92 -26.51 3.75
C ILE A 151 -9.80 -25.44 2.66
N MET A 152 -10.87 -24.70 2.43
CA MET A 152 -10.92 -23.62 1.43
C MET A 152 -10.89 -22.27 2.12
N LEU A 153 -10.15 -21.32 1.56
CA LEU A 153 -9.99 -19.97 2.11
C LEU A 153 -10.14 -18.92 1.01
N PHE A 154 -11.14 -18.05 1.13
CA PHE A 154 -11.29 -16.87 0.26
C PHE A 154 -10.88 -15.62 1.03
N LEU A 155 -10.19 -14.71 0.36
CA LEU A 155 -9.77 -13.40 0.87
C LEU A 155 -10.46 -12.30 0.07
N CYS A 156 -11.00 -11.30 0.75
CA CYS A 156 -11.47 -10.07 0.15
C CYS A 156 -10.93 -8.89 0.96
N GLU A 157 -10.09 -8.07 0.33
CA GLU A 157 -9.50 -6.87 0.95
C GLU A 157 -10.15 -5.62 0.39
N VAL A 158 -10.60 -4.76 1.28
CA VAL A 158 -11.42 -3.58 0.95
C VAL A 158 -10.81 -2.36 1.61
N PHE A 159 -10.66 -1.29 0.82
CA PHE A 159 -10.39 0.04 1.33
C PHE A 159 -11.67 0.86 1.35
N ALA A 160 -12.00 1.49 2.48
CA ALA A 160 -13.15 2.38 2.58
C ALA A 160 -13.01 3.37 3.73
N PHE A 161 -13.50 4.60 3.55
CA PHE A 161 -13.65 5.52 4.65
C PHE A 161 -14.99 6.27 4.59
N PRO A 162 -15.86 6.15 5.63
CA PRO A 162 -15.73 5.29 6.80
C PRO A 162 -15.61 3.80 6.46
N MET A 163 -15.11 3.02 7.43
CA MET A 163 -14.88 1.58 7.27
C MET A 163 -16.16 0.88 6.79
N ALA A 164 -16.00 0.04 5.77
CA ALA A 164 -17.11 -0.70 5.18
C ALA A 164 -17.47 -1.94 6.01
N LEU A 165 -18.75 -2.30 6.00
CA LEU A 165 -19.21 -3.62 6.42
C LEU A 165 -19.03 -4.59 5.25
N VAL A 166 -18.44 -5.77 5.50
CA VAL A 166 -18.22 -6.81 4.49
C VAL A 166 -19.00 -8.05 4.86
N ASP A 167 -19.85 -8.48 3.94
CA ASP A 167 -20.63 -9.72 4.04
C ASP A 167 -20.24 -10.69 2.92
N TRP A 168 -20.29 -11.98 3.22
CA TRP A 168 -20.15 -13.04 2.23
C TRP A 168 -21.49 -13.68 1.92
N ARG A 169 -21.71 -14.01 0.65
CA ARG A 169 -22.91 -14.71 0.17
C ARG A 169 -22.51 -15.82 -0.80
N LYS A 170 -23.32 -16.88 -0.87
CA LYS A 170 -23.23 -17.91 -1.89
C LYS A 170 -24.39 -17.75 -2.87
N ASP A 171 -24.12 -17.75 -4.17
CA ASP A 171 -25.16 -17.63 -5.18
C ASP A 171 -26.20 -18.75 -5.07
N GLY A 172 -27.46 -18.39 -5.29
CA GLY A 172 -28.60 -19.29 -5.07
C GLY A 172 -29.07 -19.40 -3.61
N ARG A 173 -28.39 -18.74 -2.65
CA ARG A 173 -28.85 -18.58 -1.27
C ARG A 173 -28.83 -17.11 -0.86
N ASP A 174 -29.97 -16.56 -0.45
CA ASP A 174 -30.08 -15.16 0.02
C ASP A 174 -29.63 -14.95 1.48
N VAL A 175 -28.82 -15.87 2.01
CA VAL A 175 -28.35 -15.86 3.40
C VAL A 175 -26.91 -15.33 3.45
N VAL A 176 -26.64 -14.46 4.42
CA VAL A 176 -25.27 -14.00 4.73
C VAL A 176 -24.53 -15.12 5.45
N LEU A 177 -23.35 -15.49 4.95
CA LEU A 177 -22.48 -16.49 5.56
C LEU A 177 -21.87 -15.97 6.88
N PRO A 178 -21.63 -16.84 7.87
CA PRO A 178 -21.69 -18.31 7.82
C PRO A 178 -23.11 -18.91 7.90
N GLY A 179 -24.15 -18.13 8.23
CA GLY A 179 -25.50 -18.64 8.42
C GLY A 179 -25.58 -19.65 9.57
N ASP A 180 -26.29 -20.76 9.36
CA ASP A 180 -26.42 -21.89 10.30
C ASP A 180 -25.43 -23.03 10.03
N ASP A 181 -24.42 -22.78 9.19
CA ASP A 181 -23.54 -23.79 8.66
C ASP A 181 -22.28 -23.95 9.54
N PRO A 182 -22.09 -25.08 10.27
CA PRO A 182 -21.04 -25.22 11.27
C PRO A 182 -19.64 -25.38 10.69
N HIS A 183 -19.49 -25.77 9.41
CA HIS A 183 -18.17 -25.91 8.77
C HIS A 183 -17.76 -24.67 7.97
N ILE A 184 -18.59 -23.61 7.96
CA ILE A 184 -18.27 -22.32 7.35
C ILE A 184 -17.98 -21.30 8.46
N SER A 185 -16.91 -20.51 8.30
CA SER A 185 -16.63 -19.38 9.18
C SER A 185 -16.22 -18.14 8.39
N VAL A 186 -16.63 -16.97 8.90
CA VAL A 186 -16.25 -15.67 8.34
C VAL A 186 -15.51 -14.88 9.41
N GLN A 187 -14.36 -14.34 9.05
CA GLN A 187 -13.58 -13.46 9.92
C GLN A 187 -13.28 -12.16 9.20
N ALA A 188 -13.22 -11.06 9.93
CA ALA A 188 -12.82 -9.76 9.42
C ALA A 188 -11.88 -9.08 10.41
N ARG A 189 -10.79 -8.51 9.91
CA ARG A 189 -9.77 -7.79 10.70
C ARG A 189 -9.33 -6.55 9.92
N GLY A 190 -8.81 -5.56 10.64
CA GLY A 190 -8.11 -4.44 9.99
C GLY A 190 -7.04 -4.98 9.04
N GLY A 191 -6.99 -4.44 7.83
CA GLY A 191 -6.03 -4.81 6.81
C GLY A 191 -4.60 -4.36 7.13
N PRO A 192 -3.63 -4.64 6.25
CA PRO A 192 -2.23 -4.29 6.46
C PRO A 192 -2.01 -2.78 6.51
N LEU A 193 -2.81 -2.00 5.78
CA LEU A 193 -2.78 -0.54 5.82
C LEU A 193 -3.95 0.04 6.61
N ARG A 194 -3.79 1.29 7.06
CA ARG A 194 -4.85 2.02 7.76
C ARG A 194 -6.08 2.17 6.87
N PHE A 195 -7.26 1.97 7.46
CA PHE A 195 -8.56 2.06 6.78
C PHE A 195 -8.79 0.97 5.71
N GLU A 196 -7.95 -0.06 5.69
CA GLU A 196 -8.25 -1.31 5.00
C GLU A 196 -8.90 -2.31 5.95
N LEU A 197 -9.70 -3.20 5.37
CA LEU A 197 -10.36 -4.30 6.03
C LEU A 197 -10.10 -5.55 5.19
N SER A 198 -9.52 -6.57 5.81
CA SER A 198 -9.36 -7.89 5.20
C SER A 198 -10.41 -8.82 5.80
N SER A 199 -11.18 -9.47 4.93
CA SER A 199 -12.19 -10.46 5.32
C SER A 199 -11.87 -11.82 4.70
N TRP A 200 -11.99 -12.85 5.51
CA TRP A 200 -11.75 -14.23 5.15
C TRP A 200 -13.02 -15.05 5.30
N LEU A 201 -13.34 -15.84 4.27
CA LEU A 201 -14.35 -16.89 4.32
C LEU A 201 -13.61 -18.23 4.27
N GLN A 202 -13.82 -19.05 5.29
CA GLN A 202 -13.22 -20.37 5.41
C GLN A 202 -14.31 -21.44 5.37
N ILE A 203 -14.05 -22.52 4.63
CA ILE A 203 -14.88 -23.73 4.58
C ILE A 203 -14.00 -24.90 4.99
N GLU A 204 -14.36 -25.57 6.08
CA GLU A 204 -13.68 -26.76 6.57
C GLU A 204 -14.32 -28.02 5.97
N GLY A 205 -13.49 -28.99 5.59
CA GLY A 205 -13.98 -30.27 5.10
C GLY A 205 -14.86 -30.16 3.86
N ALA A 206 -14.43 -29.39 2.85
CA ALA A 206 -15.25 -29.02 1.71
C ALA A 206 -15.92 -30.23 1.02
N GLU A 207 -17.20 -30.12 0.72
CA GLU A 207 -18.02 -31.13 0.06
C GLU A 207 -18.42 -30.70 -1.36
N PRO A 208 -18.78 -31.63 -2.27
CA PRO A 208 -19.27 -31.28 -3.61
C PRO A 208 -20.44 -30.27 -3.58
N ALA A 209 -21.28 -30.31 -2.54
CA ALA A 209 -22.38 -29.37 -2.32
C ALA A 209 -21.93 -27.93 -2.02
N ASP A 210 -20.69 -27.73 -1.57
CA ASP A 210 -20.10 -26.41 -1.33
C ASP A 210 -19.72 -25.70 -2.62
N SER A 211 -19.61 -26.44 -3.73
CA SER A 211 -19.36 -25.85 -5.05
C SER A 211 -20.38 -24.77 -5.37
N GLY A 212 -19.91 -23.71 -6.03
CA GLY A 212 -20.73 -22.55 -6.38
C GLY A 212 -19.94 -21.24 -6.37
N THR A 213 -20.65 -20.14 -6.58
CA THR A 213 -20.07 -18.80 -6.62
C THR A 213 -20.24 -18.10 -5.28
N TYR A 214 -19.13 -17.67 -4.69
CA TYR A 214 -19.08 -16.91 -3.44
C TYR A 214 -18.80 -15.45 -3.75
N ARG A 215 -19.60 -14.56 -3.17
CA ARG A 215 -19.50 -13.10 -3.38
C ARG A 215 -19.18 -12.40 -2.07
N CYS A 216 -18.10 -11.63 -2.05
CA CYS A 216 -17.88 -10.63 -1.00
C CYS A 216 -18.56 -9.33 -1.41
N ILE A 217 -19.28 -8.70 -0.48
CA ILE A 217 -19.97 -7.44 -0.73
C ILE A 217 -19.62 -6.47 0.39
N ALA A 218 -19.01 -5.35 0.00
CA ALA A 218 -18.60 -4.29 0.90
C ALA A 218 -19.53 -3.08 0.78
N ARG A 219 -19.95 -2.51 1.92
CA ARG A 219 -20.92 -1.41 1.99
C ARG A 219 -20.50 -0.35 3.00
N ASN A 220 -20.59 0.92 2.61
CA ASN A 220 -20.61 2.04 3.54
C ASN A 220 -21.68 3.05 3.10
N GLU A 221 -21.77 4.19 3.80
CA GLU A 221 -22.74 5.25 3.51
C GLU A 221 -22.56 5.93 2.12
N LEU A 222 -21.40 5.78 1.48
CA LEU A 222 -21.12 6.35 0.17
C LEU A 222 -21.41 5.38 -0.98
N GLY A 223 -21.55 4.08 -0.70
CA GLY A 223 -21.88 3.11 -1.74
C GLY A 223 -21.56 1.67 -1.38
N SER A 224 -21.62 0.82 -2.40
CA SER A 224 -21.38 -0.61 -2.29
C SER A 224 -20.60 -1.15 -3.48
N VAL A 225 -19.76 -2.15 -3.24
CA VAL A 225 -19.02 -2.88 -4.28
C VAL A 225 -19.03 -4.37 -3.96
N SER A 226 -18.91 -5.22 -4.97
CA SER A 226 -18.82 -6.66 -4.78
C SER A 226 -17.83 -7.31 -5.75
N ALA A 227 -17.23 -8.41 -5.32
CA ALA A 227 -16.45 -9.30 -6.16
C ALA A 227 -16.81 -10.76 -5.86
N SER A 228 -16.64 -11.63 -6.84
CA SER A 228 -17.06 -13.02 -6.77
C SER A 228 -15.88 -13.95 -7.07
N ALA A 229 -15.93 -15.17 -6.54
CA ALA A 229 -15.05 -16.27 -6.87
C ALA A 229 -15.82 -17.58 -6.97
N VAL A 230 -15.36 -18.49 -7.81
CA VAL A 230 -15.95 -19.82 -8.03
C VAL A 230 -15.19 -20.86 -7.22
N LEU A 231 -15.94 -21.69 -6.49
CA LEU A 231 -15.43 -22.89 -5.82
C LEU A 231 -15.89 -24.14 -6.59
N GLY A 232 -14.94 -25.00 -6.96
CA GLY A 232 -15.20 -26.36 -7.41
C GLY A 232 -14.65 -27.38 -6.42
N VAL A 233 -15.47 -28.32 -5.96
CA VAL A 233 -15.03 -29.42 -5.08
C VAL A 233 -15.19 -30.75 -5.81
N LEU A 234 -14.07 -31.42 -6.07
CA LEU A 234 -14.02 -32.71 -6.76
C LEU A 234 -14.28 -33.87 -5.80
N GLY A 235 -15.07 -34.85 -6.23
CA GLY A 235 -15.35 -36.06 -5.45
C GLY A 235 -14.13 -36.97 -5.29
N ALA A 236 -14.18 -37.91 -4.34
CA ALA A 236 -13.11 -38.87 -4.04
C ALA A 236 -12.74 -39.82 -5.23
N GLY A 237 -13.47 -39.79 -6.34
CA GLY A 237 -13.19 -40.55 -7.56
C GLY A 237 -12.62 -39.74 -8.73
N GLU A 238 -12.54 -38.41 -8.63
CA GLU A 238 -12.16 -37.51 -9.73
C GLU A 238 -10.73 -36.97 -9.60
N THR A 239 -10.10 -37.10 -8.43
CA THR A 239 -8.73 -36.62 -8.17
C THR A 239 -7.64 -37.53 -8.74
N HIS A 240 -7.98 -38.71 -9.26
CA HIS A 240 -7.05 -39.73 -9.76
C HIS A 240 -7.01 -39.89 -11.30
N LEU A 241 -7.79 -39.12 -12.05
CA LEU A 241 -7.82 -39.20 -13.51
C LEU A 241 -7.18 -37.96 -14.14
N GLY A 242 -5.88 -38.06 -14.42
CA GLY A 242 -5.23 -37.40 -15.54
C GLY A 242 -5.04 -35.88 -15.45
N GLY A 243 -3.78 -35.47 -15.35
CA GLY A 243 -3.39 -34.18 -15.92
C GLY A 243 -3.89 -34.07 -17.36
N GLU A 244 -4.42 -32.89 -17.69
CA GLU A 244 -4.75 -32.37 -19.02
C GLU A 244 -6.12 -32.70 -19.67
N GLU A 245 -6.90 -33.72 -19.29
CA GLU A 245 -8.11 -34.07 -20.09
C GLU A 245 -9.49 -33.81 -19.45
N LEU A 246 -9.61 -33.63 -18.13
CA LEU A 246 -10.89 -33.28 -17.47
C LEU A 246 -11.13 -31.78 -17.29
N ILE A 247 -10.16 -30.94 -17.66
CA ILE A 247 -10.29 -29.49 -17.55
C ILE A 247 -11.41 -28.98 -18.48
N LEU A 248 -11.66 -29.61 -19.64
CA LEU A 248 -12.58 -29.08 -20.64
C LEU A 248 -14.08 -29.35 -20.39
N SER A 249 -14.47 -30.33 -19.55
CA SER A 249 -15.90 -30.60 -19.30
C SER A 249 -16.50 -29.72 -18.20
N ASN A 250 -15.71 -29.39 -17.17
CA ASN A 250 -16.14 -28.53 -16.05
C ASN A 250 -15.85 -27.02 -16.26
N LEU A 251 -15.04 -26.64 -17.26
CA LEU A 251 -14.90 -25.24 -17.69
C LEU A 251 -16.20 -24.65 -18.27
N SER A 252 -17.21 -25.47 -18.58
CA SER A 252 -18.54 -24.97 -18.97
C SER A 252 -19.21 -24.10 -17.90
N PHE A 253 -18.81 -24.24 -16.63
CA PHE A 253 -19.26 -23.38 -15.52
C PHE A 253 -18.50 -22.06 -15.39
N LEU A 254 -17.35 -21.90 -16.05
CA LEU A 254 -16.57 -20.66 -16.09
C LEU A 254 -16.97 -19.76 -17.27
N SER A 255 -18.15 -19.97 -17.85
CA SER A 255 -18.72 -19.04 -18.84
C SER A 255 -18.96 -17.68 -18.18
N VAL A 256 -17.98 -16.79 -18.33
CA VAL A 256 -18.11 -15.37 -18.03
C VAL A 256 -19.29 -14.84 -18.85
N ARG A 257 -20.26 -14.22 -18.17
CA ARG A 257 -21.42 -13.62 -18.85
C ARG A 257 -20.89 -12.56 -19.84
N PRO A 258 -21.33 -12.54 -21.10
CA PRO A 258 -20.82 -11.61 -22.11
C PRO A 258 -20.96 -10.11 -21.75
N GLU A 259 -21.82 -9.79 -20.79
CA GLU A 259 -22.07 -8.42 -20.30
C GLU A 259 -20.97 -7.85 -19.40
N GLU A 260 -20.01 -8.65 -18.91
CA GLU A 260 -18.92 -8.19 -18.00
C GLU A 260 -17.54 -8.06 -18.67
N LEU A 261 -17.42 -8.29 -19.98
CA LEU A 261 -16.13 -8.12 -20.69
C LEU A 261 -15.87 -6.65 -21.02
N SER A 262 -14.75 -6.11 -20.53
CA SER A 262 -14.23 -4.81 -20.97
C SER A 262 -13.96 -4.82 -22.48
N SER A 263 -14.03 -3.65 -23.10
CA SER A 263 -13.88 -3.45 -24.56
C SER A 263 -12.60 -4.04 -25.15
N GLU A 264 -11.53 -4.20 -24.36
CA GLU A 264 -10.26 -4.81 -24.79
C GLU A 264 -10.33 -6.33 -24.97
N ARG A 265 -11.22 -7.03 -24.22
CA ARG A 265 -11.38 -8.48 -24.31
C ARG A 265 -12.24 -8.94 -25.48
N LYS A 266 -13.08 -8.08 -26.07
CA LYS A 266 -13.87 -8.40 -27.28
C LYS A 266 -12.98 -8.52 -28.52
N GLN A 267 -11.99 -7.64 -28.64
CA GLN A 267 -11.07 -7.63 -29.79
C GLN A 267 -10.23 -8.92 -29.89
N LEU A 268 -9.87 -9.51 -28.74
CA LEU A 268 -9.09 -10.75 -28.66
C LEU A 268 -9.89 -12.03 -28.98
N LEU A 269 -11.22 -11.96 -28.97
CA LEU A 269 -12.11 -13.09 -29.26
C LEU A 269 -12.55 -13.13 -30.74
N ASP A 270 -12.55 -12.00 -31.44
CA ASP A 270 -12.89 -11.93 -32.87
C ASP A 270 -11.70 -12.25 -33.80
N ASP A 271 -10.47 -12.33 -33.26
CA ASP A 271 -9.24 -12.67 -33.99
C ASP A 271 -8.80 -14.15 -33.85
N LEU A 272 -9.64 -15.01 -33.26
CA LEU A 272 -9.48 -16.48 -33.16
C LEU A 272 -10.49 -17.22 -34.05
#